data_AF-A0A924RIS4-F1
#
_entry.id   AF-A0A924RIS4-F1
#
_cell.length_a   1.000
_cell.length_b   1.000
_cell.length_c   1.000
_cell.angle_alpha   90.00
_cell.angle_beta   90.00
_cell.angle_gamma   90.00
#
_symmetry.space_group_name_H-M   'P 1'
#
loop_
_entity.id
_entity.type
_entity.pdbx_description
1 polymer ?
#
loop_
_entity_poly.entity_id
_entity_poly.type
_entity_poly.pdbx_seq_one_letter_code
_entity_poly.pdbx_strand_id
1 'polypeptide(L)'
;TQPFIMLDEFLLSDDAQQDHLLSNSNFGFDAQLDSIGPALLCEWADRNPEERYTLLGQHLGMFRQENHQETNILSPVFLGVLNNAPDKRRFLSGTLGLLHPNGCSGSLSDVLTQRRAELMQLAEHADAGVRQWFVDLLPNLDAWIASEQSQDRESEGSFE
;
A
#
# COMPACT_ATOMS: atom_id res chain seq x y z
N THR A 1 5.46 0.74 25.25
CA THR A 1 5.79 -0.67 24.92
C THR A 1 6.89 -0.66 23.87
N GLN A 2 7.72 -1.71 23.79
CA GLN A 2 8.79 -1.80 22.77
C GLN A 2 8.31 -1.48 21.34
N PRO A 3 7.15 -1.96 20.85
CA PRO A 3 6.67 -1.62 19.52
C PRO A 3 6.40 -0.12 19.32
N PHE A 4 5.99 0.64 20.34
CA PHE A 4 5.75 2.08 20.18
C PHE A 4 7.05 2.87 20.05
N ILE A 5 8.09 2.46 20.77
CA ILE A 5 9.41 3.10 20.67
C ILE A 5 9.97 2.88 19.27
N MET A 6 9.87 1.65 18.75
CA MET A 6 10.23 1.33 17.36
C MET A 6 9.41 2.19 16.38
N LEU A 7 8.08 2.25 16.50
CA LEU A 7 7.26 3.05 15.59
C LEU A 7 7.62 4.54 15.64
N ASP A 8 7.87 5.09 16.83
CA ASP A 8 8.31 6.48 16.98
C ASP A 8 9.69 6.70 16.34
N GLU A 9 10.65 5.80 16.53
CA GLU A 9 12.00 5.90 15.98
C GLU A 9 12.02 5.81 14.44
N PHE A 10 11.22 4.92 13.85
CA PHE A 10 11.28 4.67 12.42
C PHE A 10 10.29 5.51 11.59
N LEU A 11 9.12 5.88 12.14
CA LEU A 11 8.11 6.63 11.39
C LEU A 11 8.14 8.14 11.66
N LEU A 12 8.66 8.59 12.82
CA LEU A 12 8.70 10.02 13.18
C LEU A 12 10.09 10.65 13.00
N SER A 13 11.12 9.86 12.69
CA SER A 13 12.46 10.41 12.41
C SER A 13 12.51 11.09 11.05
N ASP A 14 13.15 12.26 10.99
CA ASP A 14 13.27 13.13 9.80
C ASP A 14 13.89 12.40 8.59
N ASP A 15 14.80 11.45 8.82
CA ASP A 15 15.43 10.63 7.78
C ASP A 15 14.41 9.72 7.04
N ALA A 16 13.38 9.22 7.73
CA ALA A 16 12.37 8.34 7.12
C ALA A 16 11.45 9.09 6.13
N GLN A 17 11.30 10.41 6.30
CA GLN A 17 10.53 11.27 5.39
C GLN A 17 11.28 11.54 4.08
N GLN A 18 12.62 11.50 4.07
CA GLN A 18 13.44 11.71 2.86
C GLN A 18 13.57 10.45 2.00
N ASP A 19 13.60 9.27 2.63
CA ASP A 19 13.74 7.98 1.92
C ASP A 19 12.50 7.55 1.13
N HIS A 20 11.35 8.22 1.29
CA HIS A 20 10.17 7.96 0.47
C HIS A 20 10.35 8.33 -1.01
N LEU A 21 11.26 9.26 -1.31
CA LEU A 21 11.65 9.56 -2.70
C LEU A 21 12.59 8.50 -3.29
N LEU A 22 13.11 7.60 -2.45
CA LEU A 22 14.08 6.54 -2.77
C LEU A 22 13.61 5.18 -2.22
N SER A 23 12.31 4.90 -2.30
CA SER A 23 11.66 3.66 -1.82
C SER A 23 12.32 2.40 -2.40
N ASN A 24 13.38 1.94 -1.73
CA ASN A 24 14.03 0.64 -1.98
C ASN A 24 14.81 0.10 -0.75
N SER A 25 15.06 0.92 0.27
CA SER A 25 15.92 0.52 1.41
C SER A 25 15.16 -0.03 2.64
N ASN A 26 13.85 0.23 2.77
CA ASN A 26 13.09 -0.08 4.00
C ASN A 26 12.19 -1.33 3.92
N PHE A 27 12.37 -2.20 2.92
CA PHE A 27 11.61 -3.43 2.73
C PHE A 27 11.46 -4.29 4.00
N GLY A 28 12.47 -4.29 4.88
CA GLY A 28 12.43 -5.02 6.15
C GLY A 28 11.53 -4.38 7.22
N PHE A 29 11.42 -3.06 7.24
CA PHE A 29 10.62 -2.33 8.22
C PHE A 29 9.12 -2.40 7.87
N ASP A 30 8.77 -2.23 6.59
CA ASP A 30 7.38 -2.30 6.13
C ASP A 30 6.79 -3.71 6.38
N ALA A 31 7.57 -4.77 6.11
CA ALA A 31 7.23 -6.14 6.46
C ALA A 31 7.05 -6.35 7.98
N GLN A 32 7.82 -5.62 8.80
CA GLN A 32 7.71 -5.68 10.25
C GLN A 32 6.42 -4.99 10.74
N LEU A 33 5.95 -3.94 10.07
CA LEU A 33 4.65 -3.31 10.38
C LEU A 33 3.48 -4.27 10.18
N ASP A 34 3.50 -5.08 9.13
CA ASP A 34 2.48 -6.11 8.88
C ASP A 34 2.46 -7.21 9.96
N SER A 35 3.56 -7.40 10.69
CA SER A 35 3.60 -8.32 11.84
C SER A 35 2.97 -7.72 13.10
N ILE A 36 2.86 -6.39 13.18
CA ILE A 36 2.21 -5.69 14.28
C ILE A 36 0.69 -5.71 14.04
N GLY A 37 -0.06 -6.29 14.98
CA GLY A 37 -1.51 -6.37 14.87
C GLY A 37 -2.18 -4.98 14.75
N PRO A 38 -3.30 -4.87 14.00
CA PRO A 38 -3.93 -3.59 13.68
C PRO A 38 -4.37 -2.82 14.94
N ALA A 39 -4.77 -3.52 16.01
CA ALA A 39 -5.15 -2.88 17.27
C ALA A 39 -4.01 -2.06 17.89
N LEU A 40 -2.77 -2.57 17.83
CA LEU A 40 -1.62 -1.90 18.42
C LEU A 40 -1.14 -0.73 17.54
N LEU A 41 -1.23 -0.88 16.20
CA LEU A 41 -0.98 0.22 15.27
C LEU A 41 -2.00 1.36 15.46
N CYS A 42 -3.28 1.03 15.64
CA CYS A 42 -4.32 2.03 15.93
C CYS A 42 -4.07 2.72 17.27
N GLU A 43 -3.76 1.97 18.34
CA GLU A 43 -3.45 2.57 19.65
C GLU A 43 -2.24 3.52 19.59
N TRP A 44 -1.23 3.19 18.79
CA TRP A 44 -0.12 4.10 18.54
C TRP A 44 -0.55 5.35 17.76
N ALA A 45 -1.38 5.17 16.73
CA ALA A 45 -1.83 6.25 15.86
C ALA A 45 -2.81 7.22 16.55
N ASP A 46 -3.67 6.71 17.44
CA ASP A 46 -4.64 7.47 18.21
C ASP A 46 -4.01 8.56 19.10
N ARG A 47 -2.70 8.47 19.37
CA ARG A 47 -1.95 9.48 20.13
C ARG A 47 -1.78 10.80 19.36
N ASN A 48 -1.67 10.72 18.03
CA ASN A 48 -1.69 11.88 17.14
C ASN A 48 -2.32 11.47 15.80
N PRO A 49 -3.66 11.42 15.72
CA PRO A 49 -4.35 10.74 14.63
C PRO A 49 -4.10 11.35 13.25
N GLU A 50 -3.95 12.68 13.17
CA GLU A 50 -3.75 13.37 11.89
C GLU A 50 -2.41 13.02 11.24
N GLU A 51 -1.36 12.93 12.06
CA GLU A 51 0.00 12.65 11.62
C GLU A 51 0.22 11.14 11.46
N ARG A 52 -0.09 10.36 12.50
CA ARG A 52 0.33 8.96 12.60
C ARG A 52 -0.46 8.02 11.71
N TYR A 53 -1.75 8.26 11.47
CA TYR A 53 -2.48 7.50 10.44
C TYR A 53 -1.94 7.82 9.05
N THR A 54 -1.54 9.08 8.79
CA THR A 54 -0.93 9.44 7.50
C THR A 54 0.35 8.65 7.27
N LEU A 55 1.22 8.57 8.28
CA LEU A 55 2.47 7.79 8.23
C LEU A 55 2.21 6.29 8.03
N LEU A 56 1.25 5.72 8.76
CA LEU A 56 0.86 4.32 8.54
C LEU A 56 0.37 4.08 7.11
N GLY A 57 -0.39 5.01 6.53
CA GLY A 57 -0.85 4.88 5.15
C GLY A 57 0.29 4.92 4.11
N GLN A 58 1.45 5.48 4.45
CA GLN A 58 2.60 5.56 3.56
C GLN A 58 3.50 4.31 3.64
N HIS A 59 3.57 3.68 4.81
CA HIS A 59 4.51 2.57 5.09
C HIS A 59 3.84 1.20 5.25
N LEU A 60 2.55 1.14 5.56
CA LEU A 60 1.86 -0.13 5.76
C LEU A 60 1.54 -0.79 4.42
N GLY A 61 2.04 -2.02 4.24
CA GLY A 61 1.81 -2.83 3.04
C GLY A 61 0.32 -2.96 2.74
N MET A 62 -0.09 -2.56 1.53
CA MET A 62 -1.48 -2.66 1.12
C MET A 62 -1.87 -4.12 0.85
N PHE A 63 -0.93 -4.93 0.37
CA PHE A 63 -1.13 -6.34 0.07
C PHE A 63 -0.38 -7.23 1.05
N ARG A 64 -0.88 -8.44 1.26
CA ARG A 64 -0.31 -9.40 2.21
C ARG A 64 1.04 -9.89 1.71
N GLN A 65 1.98 -10.05 2.64
CA GLN A 65 3.23 -10.78 2.39
C GLN A 65 3.12 -12.26 2.77
N GLU A 66 3.54 -13.16 1.88
CA GLU A 66 3.68 -14.61 2.12
C GLU A 66 5.06 -15.08 1.65
N ASN A 67 5.80 -15.81 2.50
CA ASN A 67 7.16 -16.30 2.20
C ASN A 67 8.15 -15.23 1.71
N HIS A 68 8.10 -14.02 2.26
CA HIS A 68 8.90 -12.84 1.82
C HIS A 68 8.57 -12.32 0.42
N GLN A 69 7.42 -12.72 -0.15
CA GLN A 69 6.90 -12.18 -1.40
C GLN A 69 5.56 -11.50 -1.14
N GLU A 70 5.40 -10.30 -1.70
CA GLU A 70 4.11 -9.62 -1.68
C GLU A 70 3.13 -10.36 -2.61
N THR A 71 1.96 -10.68 -2.07
CA THR A 71 0.84 -11.25 -2.83
C THR A 71 -0.02 -10.13 -3.41
N ASN A 72 -1.08 -10.47 -4.14
CA ASN A 72 -2.04 -9.48 -4.62
C ASN A 72 -3.29 -9.36 -3.74
N ILE A 73 -3.33 -10.06 -2.60
CA ILE A 73 -4.47 -10.09 -1.67
C ILE A 73 -4.34 -8.93 -0.69
N LEU A 74 -5.42 -8.19 -0.41
CA LEU A 74 -5.40 -7.08 0.55
C LEU A 74 -4.95 -7.53 1.95
N SER A 75 -4.08 -6.75 2.58
CA SER A 75 -3.60 -7.00 3.94
C SER A 75 -4.73 -6.81 4.97
N PRO A 76 -5.01 -7.79 5.83
CA PRO A 76 -6.01 -7.62 6.90
C PRO A 76 -5.57 -6.57 7.93
N VAL A 77 -4.26 -6.37 8.10
CA VAL A 77 -3.70 -5.32 8.96
C VAL A 77 -4.01 -3.96 8.37
N PHE A 78 -3.73 -3.78 7.07
CA PHE A 78 -4.09 -2.58 6.31
C PHE A 78 -5.57 -2.23 6.42
N LEU A 79 -6.45 -3.20 6.15
CA LEU A 79 -7.90 -3.00 6.27
C LEU A 79 -8.33 -2.68 7.70
N GLY A 80 -7.69 -3.30 8.70
CA GLY A 80 -7.92 -3.00 10.11
C GLY A 80 -7.59 -1.55 10.46
N VAL A 81 -6.44 -1.04 10.00
CA VAL A 81 -6.02 0.35 10.25
C VAL A 81 -6.88 1.34 9.46
N LEU A 82 -7.17 1.06 8.18
CA LEU A 82 -8.05 1.86 7.33
C LEU A 82 -9.43 2.09 7.98
N ASN A 83 -10.00 1.05 8.57
CA ASN A 83 -11.31 1.13 9.20
C ASN A 83 -11.34 2.02 10.45
N ASN A 84 -10.21 2.13 11.16
CA ASN A 84 -10.08 2.96 12.36
C ASN A 84 -9.60 4.39 12.06
N ALA A 85 -9.01 4.64 10.89
CA ALA A 85 -8.53 5.96 10.53
C ALA A 85 -9.67 7.00 10.55
N PRO A 86 -9.48 8.14 11.24
CA PRO A 86 -10.50 9.20 11.31
C PRO A 86 -10.70 9.88 9.96
N ASP A 87 -9.61 10.04 9.19
CA ASP A 87 -9.62 10.49 7.81
C ASP A 87 -9.07 9.40 6.89
N LYS A 88 -9.97 8.58 6.36
CA LYS A 88 -9.63 7.47 5.46
C LYS A 88 -9.07 7.94 4.13
N ARG A 89 -9.49 9.12 3.63
CA ARG A 89 -8.96 9.70 2.39
C ARG A 89 -7.49 10.07 2.57
N ARG A 90 -7.16 10.70 3.70
CA ARG A 90 -5.78 11.07 4.01
C ARG A 90 -4.90 9.84 4.21
N PHE A 91 -5.36 8.83 4.95
CA PHE A 91 -4.68 7.54 5.06
C PHE A 91 -4.40 6.91 3.68
N LEU A 92 -5.41 6.83 2.81
CA LEU A 92 -5.29 6.24 1.47
C LEU A 92 -4.47 7.06 0.47
N SER A 93 -4.23 8.35 0.73
CA SER A 93 -3.41 9.18 -0.18
C SER A 93 -1.93 8.75 -0.18
N GLY A 94 -1.44 8.19 0.93
CA GLY A 94 -0.06 7.69 1.06
C GLY A 94 0.18 6.35 0.37
N THR A 95 -0.86 5.61 0.02
CA THR A 95 -0.74 4.21 -0.41
C THR A 95 -0.51 4.06 -1.92
N LEU A 96 -0.62 5.14 -2.70
CA LEU A 96 -0.53 5.08 -4.16
C LEU A 96 0.82 4.53 -4.64
N GLY A 97 1.92 4.88 -3.95
CA GLY A 97 3.25 4.36 -4.27
C GLY A 97 3.40 2.85 -4.05
N LEU A 98 2.51 2.23 -3.26
CA LEU A 98 2.55 0.80 -2.94
C LEU A 98 1.75 -0.04 -3.96
N LEU A 99 0.92 0.59 -4.78
CA LEU A 99 0.05 -0.10 -5.73
C LEU A 99 0.78 -0.65 -6.95
N HIS A 100 1.79 0.08 -7.43
CA HIS A 100 2.56 -0.29 -8.61
C HIS A 100 3.90 -0.88 -8.17
N PRO A 101 4.11 -2.20 -8.26
CA PRO A 101 5.37 -2.78 -7.84
C PRO A 101 6.49 -2.35 -8.80
N ASN A 102 7.68 -2.06 -8.25
CA ASN A 102 8.87 -1.68 -9.03
C ASN A 102 9.54 -2.89 -9.73
N GLY A 103 9.06 -4.09 -9.45
CA GLY A 103 9.51 -5.32 -10.10
C GLY A 103 8.69 -6.52 -9.63
N CYS A 104 8.37 -7.42 -10.55
CA CYS A 104 7.72 -8.70 -10.27
C CYS A 104 8.32 -9.82 -11.13
N SER A 105 8.34 -11.05 -10.62
CA SER A 105 8.63 -12.22 -11.44
C SER A 105 7.36 -12.59 -12.22
N GLY A 106 7.23 -12.11 -13.45
CA GLY A 106 6.07 -12.38 -14.32
C GLY A 106 5.55 -11.11 -15.02
N SER A 107 4.38 -11.22 -15.66
CA SER A 107 3.74 -10.06 -16.29
C SER A 107 3.24 -9.09 -15.23
N LEU A 108 3.75 -7.85 -15.28
CA LEU A 108 3.29 -6.78 -14.41
C LEU A 108 1.84 -6.42 -14.69
N SER A 109 1.38 -6.59 -15.93
CA SER A 109 -0.02 -6.38 -16.30
C SER A 109 -0.97 -7.36 -15.62
N ASP A 110 -0.58 -8.63 -15.47
CA ASP A 110 -1.36 -9.64 -14.73
C ASP A 110 -1.43 -9.30 -13.24
N VAL A 111 -0.31 -8.88 -12.66
CA VAL A 111 -0.23 -8.44 -11.25
C VAL A 111 -1.17 -7.26 -11.00
N LEU A 112 -1.10 -6.21 -11.82
CA LEU A 112 -1.97 -5.04 -11.70
C LEU A 112 -3.44 -5.39 -11.94
N THR A 113 -3.74 -6.30 -12.86
CA THR A 113 -5.11 -6.79 -13.10
C THR A 113 -5.67 -7.52 -11.89
N GLN A 114 -4.86 -8.37 -11.25
CA GLN A 114 -5.28 -9.07 -10.02
C GLN A 114 -5.47 -8.10 -8.86
N ARG A 115 -4.55 -7.15 -8.66
CA ARG A 115 -4.68 -6.11 -7.63
C ARG A 115 -5.93 -5.27 -7.83
N ARG A 116 -6.23 -4.87 -9.07
CA ARG A 116 -7.46 -4.14 -9.41
C ARG A 116 -8.71 -4.93 -9.01
N ALA A 117 -8.74 -6.24 -9.29
CA ALA A 117 -9.87 -7.09 -8.90
C ALA A 117 -10.04 -7.16 -7.37
N GLU A 118 -8.94 -7.28 -6.62
CA GLU A 118 -8.98 -7.30 -5.15
C GLU A 118 -9.43 -5.94 -4.59
N LEU A 119 -8.98 -4.82 -5.18
CA LEU A 119 -9.40 -3.48 -4.80
C LEU A 119 -10.88 -3.18 -5.07
N MET A 120 -11.56 -3.96 -5.92
CA MET A 120 -13.01 -3.80 -6.12
C MET A 120 -13.80 -4.00 -4.82
N GLN A 121 -13.26 -4.71 -3.84
CA GLN A 121 -13.85 -4.82 -2.49
C GLN A 121 -14.01 -3.44 -1.81
N LEU A 122 -13.18 -2.46 -2.16
CA LEU A 122 -13.25 -1.10 -1.64
C LEU A 122 -14.31 -0.24 -2.36
N ALA A 123 -14.81 -0.67 -3.52
CA ALA A 123 -15.88 0.03 -4.25
C ALA A 123 -17.21 0.02 -3.48
N GLU A 124 -17.46 -1.04 -2.71
CA GLU A 124 -18.67 -1.22 -1.89
C GLU A 124 -18.45 -0.86 -0.42
N HIS A 125 -17.29 -0.27 -0.08
CA HIS A 125 -16.95 0.07 1.29
C HIS A 125 -17.98 1.02 1.92
N ALA A 126 -18.28 0.88 3.21
CA ALA A 126 -19.31 1.68 3.90
C ALA A 126 -19.00 3.19 3.92
N ASP A 127 -17.72 3.54 4.00
CA ASP A 127 -17.23 4.92 4.01
C ASP A 127 -17.19 5.54 2.59
N ALA A 128 -17.83 6.70 2.42
CA ALA A 128 -17.92 7.38 1.12
C ALA A 128 -16.56 7.88 0.60
N GLY A 129 -15.64 8.25 1.50
CA GLY A 129 -14.29 8.67 1.14
C GLY A 129 -13.48 7.53 0.54
N VAL A 130 -13.61 6.32 1.08
CA VAL A 130 -12.96 5.12 0.52
C VAL A 130 -13.50 4.80 -0.87
N ARG A 131 -14.83 4.84 -1.05
CA ARG A 131 -15.45 4.64 -2.37
C ARG A 131 -14.97 5.66 -3.40
N GLN A 132 -14.93 6.94 -3.01
CA GLN A 132 -14.44 8.00 -3.89
C GLN A 132 -12.96 7.83 -4.21
N TRP A 133 -12.13 7.42 -3.25
CA TRP A 133 -10.71 7.14 -3.51
C TRP A 133 -10.53 6.03 -4.54
N PHE A 134 -11.32 4.96 -4.47
CA PHE A 134 -11.28 3.91 -5.47
C PHE A 134 -11.68 4.42 -6.87
N VAL A 135 -12.74 5.23 -6.95
CA VAL A 135 -13.17 5.85 -8.22
C VAL A 135 -12.07 6.75 -8.81
N ASP A 136 -11.39 7.54 -7.97
CA ASP A 136 -10.30 8.43 -8.40
C ASP A 136 -9.06 7.63 -8.85
N LEU A 137 -8.81 6.46 -8.25
CA LEU A 137 -7.68 5.58 -8.56
C LEU A 137 -7.86 4.80 -9.86
N LEU A 138 -9.09 4.36 -10.17
CA LEU A 138 -9.39 3.47 -11.29
C LEU A 138 -8.76 3.89 -12.63
N PRO A 139 -8.84 5.17 -13.07
CA PRO A 139 -8.23 5.58 -14.33
C PRO A 139 -6.72 5.37 -14.37
N ASN A 140 -6.02 5.58 -13.25
CA ASN A 140 -4.58 5.38 -13.16
C ASN A 140 -4.23 3.89 -13.25
N LEU A 141 -4.97 3.03 -12.54
CA LEU A 141 -4.79 1.57 -12.63
C LEU A 141 -5.02 1.06 -14.06
N ASP A 142 -6.09 1.52 -14.71
CA ASP A 142 -6.40 1.10 -16.09
C ASP A 142 -5.32 1.58 -17.08
N ALA A 143 -4.76 2.79 -16.87
CA ALA A 143 -3.65 3.29 -17.67
C ALA A 143 -2.35 2.48 -17.46
N TRP A 144 -2.01 2.14 -16.22
CA TRP A 144 -0.84 1.29 -15.92
C TRP A 144 -0.98 -0.08 -16.55
N ILE A 145 -2.14 -0.75 -16.38
CA ILE A 145 -2.40 -2.06 -17.00
C ILE A 145 -2.23 -1.99 -18.52
N ALA A 146 -2.79 -0.99 -19.19
CA ALA A 146 -2.71 -0.86 -20.64
C ALA A 146 -1.27 -0.59 -21.13
N SER A 147 -0.50 0.20 -20.39
CA SER A 147 0.91 0.46 -20.66
C SER A 147 1.73 -0.83 -20.61
N GLU A 148 1.60 -1.59 -19.52
CA GLU A 148 2.34 -2.84 -19.32
C GLU A 148 1.96 -3.91 -20.36
N GLN A 149 0.67 -4.04 -20.71
CA GLN A 149 0.23 -4.96 -21.77
C GLN A 149 0.82 -4.62 -23.14
N SER A 150 1.09 -3.34 -23.41
CA SER A 150 1.71 -2.92 -24.66
C SER A 150 3.20 -3.30 -24.68
N GLN A 151 3.90 -3.10 -23.56
CA GLN A 151 5.32 -3.47 -23.42
C GLN A 151 5.55 -4.98 -23.49
N ASP A 152 4.65 -5.78 -22.89
CA ASP A 152 4.71 -7.24 -22.95
C ASP A 152 4.61 -7.73 -24.42
N ARG A 153 3.68 -7.16 -25.21
CA ARG A 153 3.50 -7.51 -26.63
C ARG A 153 4.69 -7.10 -27.50
N GLU A 154 5.28 -5.92 -27.26
CA GLU A 154 6.45 -5.45 -27.98
C GLU A 154 7.68 -6.32 -27.70
N SER A 155 7.83 -6.79 -26.46
CA SER A 155 8.92 -7.66 -26.05
C SER A 155 8.80 -9.08 -26.65
N GLU A 156 7.59 -9.63 -26.74
CA GLU A 156 7.33 -10.93 -27.38
C GLU A 156 7.57 -10.92 -28.89
N GLY A 157 7.25 -9.82 -29.58
CA GLY A 157 7.45 -9.67 -31.02
C GLY A 157 8.89 -9.39 -31.45
N SER A 158 9.80 -9.08 -30.53
CA SER A 158 11.20 -8.74 -30.85
C SER A 158 12.14 -9.98 -30.92
N PHE A 159 11.62 -11.18 -30.65
CA PHE A 159 12.37 -12.44 -30.70
C PHE A 159 12.10 -13.28 -31.98
N GLU A 160 11.33 -12.77 -32.95
CA GLU A 160 11.11 -13.40 -34.26
C GLU A 160 12.05 -12.89 -35.37
#